data_AF-A0A258RP36-F1
#
_entry.id   AF-A0A258RP36-F1
#
_cell.length_a   1.000
_cell.length_b   1.000
_cell.length_c   1.000
_cell.angle_alpha   90.00
_cell.angle_beta   90.00
_cell.angle_gamma   90.00
#
_symmetry.space_group_name_H-M   'P 1'
#
loop_
_entity.id
_entity.type
_entity.pdbx_description
1 polymer ?
#
loop_
_entity_poly.entity_id
_entity_poly.type
_entity_poly.pdbx_seq_one_letter_code
_entity_poly.pdbx_strand_id
1 'polypeptide(L)'
;MAFSALPANADTKAGVDAWSRGAYELAVKEWRTSAVAGDADAQFNLGQAYKLGRGVKTDLDEALVWYRKAAAQGHLQAADSCGHLLHYLQKIPEALPFLIASSERGEPRAQYLLATELFNGVHIEKDWVRSYTLMARAASAGMASASRSLAQMDQYIPIEQRQAGTAAAGTVAQRTDRPLVEQVGTVPAASPAMQGNLVPVDLPPSSVAATSAAGIDTPNSAGSNWRVQLGAFNNAANAEKLWKKVTANFAEFADKKPTLKTDGGLTRLQAGPFASKTAAEAICVKVKAIGQPCLTVYIF
;
A
#
# COMPACT_ATOMS: atom_id res chain seq x y z
N MET A 1 -19.31 -40.42 16.32
CA MET A 1 -19.48 -39.46 15.21
C MET A 1 -18.11 -38.89 14.88
N ALA A 2 -17.57 -39.20 13.71
CA ALA A 2 -16.32 -38.63 13.25
C ALA A 2 -16.63 -37.37 12.45
N PHE A 3 -16.19 -36.20 12.93
CA PHE A 3 -16.16 -34.99 12.11
C PHE A 3 -14.99 -35.12 11.14
N SER A 4 -15.29 -35.46 9.89
CA SER A 4 -14.33 -35.34 8.80
C SER A 4 -14.10 -33.86 8.52
N ALA A 5 -12.94 -33.34 8.94
CA ALA A 5 -12.45 -32.05 8.46
C ALA A 5 -12.19 -32.17 6.96
N LEU A 6 -12.96 -31.45 6.15
CA LEU A 6 -12.68 -31.33 4.72
C LEU A 6 -11.36 -30.56 4.54
N PRO A 7 -10.53 -30.93 3.54
CA PRO A 7 -9.28 -30.21 3.29
C PRO A 7 -9.58 -28.78 2.81
N ALA A 8 -8.88 -27.81 3.40
CA ALA A 8 -9.02 -26.37 3.14
C ALA A 8 -8.88 -25.95 1.65
N ASN A 9 -8.28 -26.79 0.82
CA ASN A 9 -7.98 -26.46 -0.59
C ASN A 9 -9.17 -26.60 -1.56
N ALA A 10 -10.32 -27.13 -1.13
CA ALA A 10 -11.49 -27.31 -2.01
C ALA A 10 -12.32 -26.03 -2.20
N ASP A 11 -12.16 -25.03 -1.33
CA ASP A 11 -13.15 -23.96 -1.15
C ASP A 11 -12.97 -22.77 -2.13
N THR A 12 -11.76 -22.53 -2.65
CA THR A 12 -11.50 -21.38 -3.54
C THR A 12 -11.64 -21.67 -5.03
N LYS A 13 -11.58 -22.95 -5.43
CA LYS A 13 -11.54 -23.37 -6.83
C LYS A 13 -12.78 -22.92 -7.60
N ALA A 14 -13.99 -23.06 -7.02
CA ALA A 14 -15.22 -22.63 -7.66
C ALA A 14 -15.19 -21.13 -8.01
N GLY A 15 -14.67 -20.30 -7.10
CA GLY A 15 -14.51 -18.88 -7.34
C GLY A 15 -13.44 -18.57 -8.39
N VAL A 16 -12.32 -19.29 -8.42
CA VAL A 16 -11.28 -19.16 -9.46
C VAL A 16 -11.81 -19.55 -10.83
N ASP A 17 -12.57 -20.64 -10.91
CA ASP A 17 -13.21 -21.10 -12.14
C ASP A 17 -14.28 -20.09 -12.61
N ALA A 18 -15.05 -19.49 -11.71
CA ALA A 18 -15.98 -18.41 -12.05
C ALA A 18 -15.24 -17.15 -12.55
N TRP A 19 -14.14 -16.76 -11.89
CA TRP A 19 -13.33 -15.61 -12.26
C TRP A 19 -12.71 -15.75 -13.65
N SER A 20 -12.16 -16.93 -13.96
CA SER A 20 -11.54 -17.20 -15.27
C SER A 20 -12.52 -17.10 -16.44
N ARG A 21 -13.81 -17.34 -16.21
CA ARG A 21 -14.89 -17.16 -17.20
C ARG A 21 -15.52 -15.77 -17.18
N GLY A 22 -15.01 -14.84 -16.37
CA GLY A 22 -15.53 -13.47 -16.25
C GLY A 22 -16.77 -13.32 -15.35
N ALA A 23 -17.20 -14.39 -14.68
CA ALA A 23 -18.32 -14.36 -13.73
C ALA A 23 -17.87 -13.81 -12.36
N TYR A 24 -17.49 -12.54 -12.33
CA TYR A 24 -16.80 -11.95 -11.18
C TYR A 24 -17.67 -11.84 -9.92
N GLU A 25 -18.96 -11.52 -10.06
CA GLU A 25 -19.88 -11.47 -8.90
C GLU A 25 -20.04 -12.84 -8.25
N LEU A 26 -20.13 -13.90 -9.07
CA LEU A 26 -20.15 -15.27 -8.59
C LEU A 26 -18.83 -15.62 -7.90
N ALA A 27 -17.68 -15.29 -8.51
CA ALA A 27 -16.38 -15.54 -7.91
C ALA A 27 -16.24 -14.90 -6.51
N VAL A 28 -16.63 -13.63 -6.38
CA VAL A 28 -16.65 -12.93 -5.10
C VAL A 28 -17.57 -13.62 -4.10
N LYS A 29 -18.76 -14.04 -4.53
CA LYS A 29 -19.72 -14.74 -3.67
C LYS A 29 -19.14 -16.05 -3.14
N GLU A 30 -18.52 -16.85 -4.00
CA GLU A 30 -17.88 -18.13 -3.61
C GLU A 30 -16.75 -17.87 -2.60
N TRP A 31 -15.83 -16.95 -2.89
CA TRP A 31 -14.69 -16.68 -2.00
C TRP A 31 -15.08 -16.06 -0.66
N ARG A 32 -16.20 -15.33 -0.58
CA ARG A 32 -16.55 -14.58 0.64
C ARG A 32 -16.70 -15.48 1.86
N THR A 33 -17.32 -16.64 1.71
CA THR A 33 -17.53 -17.59 2.82
C THR A 33 -16.19 -18.08 3.36
N SER A 34 -15.32 -18.57 2.48
CA SER A 34 -13.99 -19.09 2.82
C SER A 34 -13.09 -18.00 3.40
N ALA A 35 -13.12 -16.79 2.81
CA ALA A 35 -12.32 -15.66 3.28
C ALA A 35 -12.69 -15.25 4.71
N VAL A 36 -13.99 -15.26 5.04
CA VAL A 36 -14.50 -15.02 6.40
C VAL A 36 -14.12 -16.16 7.34
N ALA A 37 -14.09 -17.41 6.87
CA ALA A 37 -13.64 -18.56 7.63
C ALA A 37 -12.11 -18.60 7.87
N GLY A 38 -11.36 -17.68 7.25
CA GLY A 38 -9.92 -17.54 7.47
C GLY A 38 -9.05 -18.04 6.32
N ASP A 39 -9.62 -18.57 5.24
CA ASP A 39 -8.83 -19.10 4.13
C ASP A 39 -7.99 -18.00 3.44
N ALA A 40 -6.67 -18.16 3.46
CA ALA A 40 -5.74 -17.13 3.01
C ALA A 40 -5.83 -16.88 1.49
N ASP A 41 -6.07 -17.92 0.69
CA ASP A 41 -6.20 -17.79 -0.77
C ASP A 41 -7.49 -17.05 -1.13
N ALA A 42 -8.60 -17.34 -0.43
CA ALA A 42 -9.87 -16.64 -0.59
C ALA A 42 -9.76 -15.18 -0.16
N GLN A 43 -9.06 -14.90 0.95
CA GLN A 43 -8.78 -13.55 1.39
C GLN A 43 -7.96 -12.80 0.33
N PHE A 44 -6.90 -13.41 -0.21
CA PHE A 44 -6.12 -12.80 -1.29
C PHE A 44 -6.99 -12.51 -2.52
N ASN A 45 -7.79 -13.48 -2.97
CA ASN A 45 -8.67 -13.34 -4.13
C ASN A 45 -9.74 -12.26 -3.93
N LEU A 46 -10.31 -12.16 -2.72
CA LEU A 46 -11.26 -11.10 -2.39
C LEU A 46 -10.59 -9.72 -2.37
N GLY A 47 -9.36 -9.64 -1.85
CA GLY A 47 -8.53 -8.43 -1.95
C GLY A 47 -8.30 -8.00 -3.41
N GLN A 48 -8.01 -8.95 -4.30
CA GLN A 48 -7.87 -8.69 -5.74
C GLN A 48 -9.18 -8.18 -6.36
N ALA A 49 -10.33 -8.76 -5.99
CA ALA A 49 -11.64 -8.33 -6.48
C ALA A 49 -11.92 -6.86 -6.12
N TYR A 50 -11.70 -6.49 -4.86
CA TYR A 50 -11.85 -5.11 -4.37
C TYR A 50 -10.86 -4.13 -5.01
N LYS A 51 -9.59 -4.54 -5.18
CA LYS A 51 -8.57 -3.72 -5.85
C LYS A 51 -8.94 -3.43 -7.31
N LEU A 52 -9.46 -4.43 -8.03
CA LEU A 52 -9.78 -4.34 -9.46
C LEU A 52 -11.20 -3.84 -9.74
N GLY A 53 -12.09 -3.78 -8.74
CA GLY A 53 -13.51 -3.47 -8.95
C GLY A 53 -14.24 -4.53 -9.78
N ARG A 54 -13.87 -5.81 -9.64
CA ARG A 54 -14.46 -6.92 -10.41
C ARG A 54 -15.39 -7.73 -9.52
N GLY A 55 -16.67 -7.74 -9.85
CA GLY A 55 -17.71 -8.40 -9.04
C GLY A 55 -18.06 -7.66 -7.74
N VAL A 56 -17.36 -6.58 -7.45
CA VAL A 56 -17.59 -5.63 -6.35
C VAL A 56 -17.18 -4.23 -6.82
N LYS A 57 -17.68 -3.19 -6.16
CA LYS A 57 -17.17 -1.83 -6.36
C LYS A 57 -15.71 -1.76 -5.92
N THR A 58 -14.87 -1.02 -6.64
CA THR A 58 -13.48 -0.79 -6.25
C THR A 58 -13.41 -0.17 -4.86
N ASP A 59 -12.61 -0.79 -4.00
CA ASP A 59 -12.31 -0.30 -2.65
C ASP A 59 -10.88 -0.73 -2.26
N LEU A 60 -9.96 0.23 -2.23
CA LEU A 60 -8.54 -0.07 -1.98
C LEU A 60 -8.25 -0.28 -0.50
N ASP A 61 -9.04 0.32 0.40
CA ASP A 61 -8.87 0.12 1.84
C ASP A 61 -9.40 -1.27 2.23
N GLU A 62 -10.54 -1.68 1.67
CA GLU A 62 -11.05 -3.05 1.85
C GLU A 62 -10.09 -4.10 1.25
N ALA A 63 -9.51 -3.82 0.06
CA ALA A 63 -8.49 -4.69 -0.52
C ALA A 63 -7.28 -4.88 0.42
N LEU A 64 -6.80 -3.78 1.02
CA LEU A 64 -5.71 -3.83 2.01
C LEU A 64 -6.08 -4.66 3.24
N VAL A 65 -7.31 -4.56 3.75
CA VAL A 65 -7.77 -5.39 4.88
C VAL A 65 -7.64 -6.87 4.54
N TRP A 66 -8.12 -7.28 3.38
CA TRP A 66 -8.06 -8.68 2.96
C TRP A 66 -6.64 -9.17 2.68
N TYR A 67 -5.81 -8.37 2.00
CA TYR A 67 -4.41 -8.72 1.79
C TYR A 67 -3.64 -8.83 3.11
N ARG A 68 -3.88 -7.95 4.09
CA ARG A 68 -3.24 -8.01 5.40
C ARG A 68 -3.58 -9.29 6.14
N LYS A 69 -4.85 -9.71 6.11
CA LYS A 69 -5.28 -10.98 6.72
C LYS A 69 -4.57 -12.17 6.07
N ALA A 70 -4.50 -12.23 4.74
CA ALA A 70 -3.80 -13.31 4.05
C ALA A 70 -2.29 -13.28 4.31
N ALA A 71 -1.67 -12.09 4.26
CA ALA A 71 -0.25 -11.90 4.51
C ALA A 71 0.16 -12.29 5.94
N ALA A 72 -0.70 -12.02 6.94
CA ALA A 72 -0.48 -12.43 8.33
C ALA A 72 -0.41 -13.96 8.50
N GLN A 73 -0.99 -14.71 7.56
CA GLN A 73 -0.93 -16.17 7.50
C GLN A 73 0.25 -16.69 6.64
N GLY A 74 1.13 -15.80 6.18
CA GLY A 74 2.28 -16.15 5.34
C GLY A 74 1.99 -16.19 3.84
N HIS A 75 0.83 -15.74 3.38
CA HIS A 75 0.50 -15.72 1.95
C HIS A 75 1.37 -14.70 1.20
N LEU A 76 2.37 -15.18 0.44
CA LEU A 76 3.40 -14.33 -0.17
C LEU A 76 2.84 -13.32 -1.18
N GLN A 77 1.95 -13.74 -2.08
CA GLN A 77 1.38 -12.80 -3.08
C GLN A 77 0.52 -11.71 -2.44
N ALA A 78 -0.11 -11.99 -1.29
CA ALA A 78 -0.85 -11.00 -0.53
C ALA A 78 0.11 -10.01 0.16
N ALA A 79 1.24 -10.48 0.68
CA ALA A 79 2.29 -9.62 1.22
C ALA A 79 2.88 -8.70 0.14
N ASP A 80 3.18 -9.24 -1.05
CA ASP A 80 3.65 -8.45 -2.20
C ASP A 80 2.60 -7.39 -2.58
N SER A 81 1.33 -7.81 -2.71
CA SER A 81 0.20 -6.92 -3.05
C SER A 81 -0.05 -5.84 -1.99
N CYS A 82 0.10 -6.18 -0.70
CA CYS A 82 0.08 -5.22 0.41
C CYS A 82 1.13 -4.13 0.22
N GLY A 83 2.40 -4.53 0.03
CA GLY A 83 3.51 -3.59 -0.15
C GLY A 83 3.29 -2.66 -1.35
N HIS A 84 2.87 -3.22 -2.50
CA HIS A 84 2.62 -2.42 -3.70
C HIS A 84 1.44 -1.47 -3.54
N LEU A 85 0.35 -1.92 -2.90
CA LEU A 85 -0.85 -1.10 -2.73
C LEU A 85 -0.63 0.02 -1.70
N LEU A 86 0.10 -0.26 -0.60
CA LEU A 86 0.49 0.77 0.36
C LEU A 86 1.41 1.82 -0.29
N HIS A 87 2.34 1.39 -1.13
CA HIS A 87 3.19 2.31 -1.91
C HIS A 87 2.35 3.19 -2.85
N TYR A 88 1.44 2.58 -3.62
CA TYR A 88 0.51 3.30 -4.49
C TYR A 88 -0.33 4.33 -3.74
N LEU A 89 -0.80 3.99 -2.55
CA LEU A 89 -1.58 4.87 -1.67
C LEU A 89 -0.72 5.92 -0.93
N GLN A 90 0.58 5.99 -1.21
CA GLN A 90 1.54 6.89 -0.56
C GLN A 90 1.69 6.65 0.95
N LYS A 91 1.32 5.47 1.43
CA LYS A 91 1.55 5.00 2.81
C LYS A 91 2.93 4.32 2.90
N ILE A 92 3.98 5.03 2.48
CA ILE A 92 5.31 4.44 2.29
C ILE A 92 5.87 3.80 3.56
N PRO A 93 5.82 4.43 4.75
CA PRO A 93 6.32 3.80 5.97
C PRO A 93 5.66 2.45 6.28
N GLU A 94 4.36 2.31 6.01
CA GLU A 94 3.63 1.03 6.15
C GLU A 94 4.01 0.02 5.06
N ALA A 95 4.38 0.49 3.87
CA ALA A 95 4.79 -0.36 2.75
C ALA A 95 6.19 -0.97 2.95
N LEU A 96 7.12 -0.23 3.56
CA LEU A 96 8.53 -0.62 3.70
C LEU A 96 8.76 -2.04 4.25
N PRO A 97 8.14 -2.50 5.35
CA PRO A 97 8.38 -3.87 5.83
C PRO A 97 7.99 -4.93 4.80
N PHE A 98 6.88 -4.74 4.08
CA PHE A 98 6.48 -5.65 3.00
C PHE A 98 7.45 -5.58 1.83
N LEU A 99 7.84 -4.37 1.39
CA LEU A 99 8.75 -4.19 0.26
C LEU A 99 10.14 -4.76 0.54
N ILE A 100 10.67 -4.59 1.75
CA ILE A 100 11.96 -5.16 2.18
C ILE A 100 11.90 -6.68 2.10
N ALA A 101 10.96 -7.31 2.81
CA ALA A 101 10.84 -8.77 2.82
C ALA A 101 10.59 -9.35 1.41
N SER A 102 9.78 -8.68 0.59
CA SER A 102 9.47 -9.14 -0.78
C SER A 102 10.66 -8.95 -1.73
N SER A 103 11.44 -7.88 -1.56
CA SER A 103 12.67 -7.64 -2.34
C SER A 103 13.75 -8.69 -2.06
N GLU A 104 13.85 -9.14 -0.81
CA GLU A 104 14.78 -10.18 -0.35
C GLU A 104 14.42 -11.55 -0.92
N ARG A 105 13.12 -11.82 -1.11
CA ARG A 105 12.62 -13.00 -1.83
C ARG A 105 12.80 -12.92 -3.35
N GLY A 106 13.25 -11.78 -3.88
CA GLY A 106 13.49 -11.63 -5.32
C GLY A 106 12.33 -11.06 -6.13
N GLU A 107 11.27 -10.54 -5.48
CA GLU A 107 10.10 -10.02 -6.22
C GLU A 107 10.48 -8.73 -6.98
N PRO A 108 10.46 -8.72 -8.33
CA PRO A 108 11.06 -7.64 -9.12
C PRO A 108 10.41 -6.27 -8.89
N ARG A 109 9.09 -6.22 -8.64
CA ARG A 109 8.39 -4.95 -8.40
C ARG A 109 8.73 -4.37 -7.04
N ALA A 110 8.84 -5.18 -6.00
CA ALA A 110 9.25 -4.76 -4.67
C ALA A 110 10.70 -4.29 -4.68
N GLN A 111 11.59 -4.99 -5.39
CA GLN A 111 12.96 -4.53 -5.63
C GLN A 111 12.98 -3.14 -6.27
N TYR A 112 12.20 -2.93 -7.33
CA TYR A 112 12.08 -1.62 -8.00
C TYR A 112 11.55 -0.51 -7.07
N LEU A 113 10.48 -0.79 -6.31
CA LEU A 113 9.86 0.19 -5.42
C LEU A 113 10.80 0.55 -4.26
N LEU A 114 11.39 -0.45 -3.60
CA LEU A 114 12.35 -0.21 -2.52
C LEU A 114 13.61 0.50 -3.01
N ALA A 115 14.10 0.16 -4.20
CA ALA A 115 15.23 0.85 -4.82
C ALA A 115 14.93 2.35 -4.99
N THR A 116 13.71 2.70 -5.40
CA THR A 116 13.27 4.09 -5.57
C THR A 116 13.25 4.83 -4.24
N GLU A 117 12.75 4.20 -3.16
CA GLU A 117 12.75 4.82 -1.82
C GLU A 117 14.17 5.04 -1.28
N LEU A 118 15.06 4.06 -1.44
CA LEU A 118 16.47 4.15 -1.04
C LEU A 118 17.26 5.17 -1.89
N PHE A 119 16.87 5.39 -3.14
CA PHE A 119 17.51 6.41 -3.99
C PHE A 119 17.18 7.83 -3.50
N ASN A 120 15.90 8.04 -3.15
CA ASN A 120 15.37 9.35 -2.78
C ASN A 120 15.70 9.71 -1.32
N GLY A 121 15.63 8.75 -0.40
CA GLY A 121 15.99 8.96 1.00
C GLY A 121 14.94 9.69 1.84
N VAL A 122 13.68 9.74 1.40
CA VAL A 122 12.61 10.52 2.08
C VAL A 122 12.03 9.78 3.28
N HIS A 123 11.74 8.49 3.11
CA HIS A 123 11.05 7.67 4.12
C HIS A 123 11.95 6.60 4.76
N ILE A 124 13.06 6.30 4.10
CA ILE A 124 14.10 5.37 4.53
C ILE A 124 15.45 6.03 4.22
N GLU A 125 16.49 5.71 4.97
CA GLU A 125 17.83 6.28 4.74
C GLU A 125 18.27 6.06 3.29
N LYS A 126 18.85 7.11 2.71
CA LYS A 126 19.36 7.06 1.35
C LYS A 126 20.54 6.10 1.26
N ASP A 127 20.43 5.08 0.42
CA ASP A 127 21.48 4.10 0.17
C ASP A 127 21.56 3.84 -1.33
N TRP A 128 22.46 4.54 -2.00
CA TRP A 128 22.64 4.45 -3.45
C TRP A 128 23.21 3.10 -3.91
N VAL A 129 24.06 2.45 -3.11
CA VAL A 129 24.62 1.14 -3.47
C VAL A 129 23.51 0.09 -3.43
N ARG A 130 22.74 0.04 -2.34
CA ARG A 130 21.61 -0.90 -2.21
C ARG A 130 20.49 -0.59 -3.19
N SER A 131 20.20 0.70 -3.41
CA SER A 131 19.24 1.14 -4.44
C SER A 131 19.64 0.63 -5.82
N TYR A 132 20.88 0.88 -6.25
CA TYR A 132 21.38 0.43 -7.54
C TYR A 132 21.38 -1.10 -7.65
N THR A 133 21.76 -1.81 -6.58
CA THR A 133 21.72 -3.28 -6.51
C THR A 133 20.32 -3.83 -6.78
N LEU A 134 19.30 -3.30 -6.08
CA LEU A 134 17.92 -3.75 -6.21
C LEU A 134 17.33 -3.37 -7.57
N MET A 135 17.64 -2.17 -8.08
CA MET A 135 17.21 -1.74 -9.40
C MET A 135 17.82 -2.62 -10.52
N ALA A 136 19.10 -2.98 -10.39
CA ALA A 136 19.79 -3.88 -11.30
C ALA A 136 19.16 -5.28 -11.32
N ARG A 137 18.79 -5.83 -10.15
CA ARG A 137 18.09 -7.12 -10.05
C ARG A 137 16.69 -7.08 -10.66
N ALA A 138 15.93 -6.01 -10.42
CA ALA A 138 14.63 -5.83 -11.04
C ALA A 138 14.75 -5.75 -12.57
N ALA A 139 15.77 -5.05 -13.08
CA ALA A 139 16.05 -4.96 -14.52
C ALA A 139 16.46 -6.31 -15.11
N SER A 140 17.31 -7.09 -14.44
CA SER A 140 17.71 -8.42 -14.91
C SER A 140 16.57 -9.43 -14.89
N ALA A 141 15.56 -9.22 -14.02
CA ALA A 141 14.29 -9.96 -14.03
C ALA A 141 13.32 -9.51 -15.15
N GLY A 142 13.75 -8.65 -16.07
CA GLY A 142 12.98 -8.22 -17.24
C GLY A 142 12.11 -6.98 -17.03
N MET A 143 12.22 -6.28 -15.89
CA MET A 143 11.42 -5.08 -15.65
C MET A 143 11.98 -3.88 -16.44
N ALA A 144 11.39 -3.59 -17.61
CA ALA A 144 11.83 -2.50 -18.48
C ALA A 144 11.84 -1.11 -17.81
N SER A 145 10.96 -0.86 -16.83
CA SER A 145 11.01 0.38 -16.05
C SER A 145 12.28 0.46 -15.20
N ALA A 146 12.73 -0.65 -14.61
CA ALA A 146 13.96 -0.69 -13.84
C ALA A 146 15.19 -0.43 -14.71
N SER A 147 15.24 -1.02 -15.93
CA SER A 147 16.32 -0.75 -16.89
C SER A 147 16.42 0.74 -17.26
N ARG A 148 15.27 1.41 -17.47
CA ARG A 148 15.24 2.86 -17.73
C ARG A 148 15.65 3.68 -16.50
N SER A 149 15.21 3.27 -15.31
CA SER A 149 15.58 3.94 -14.07
C SER A 149 17.08 3.84 -13.79
N LEU A 150 17.74 2.72 -14.09
CA LEU A 150 19.20 2.61 -13.99
C LEU A 150 19.92 3.67 -14.83
N ALA A 151 19.52 3.83 -16.09
CA ALA A 151 20.11 4.83 -16.98
C ALA A 151 19.94 6.28 -16.46
N GLN A 152 18.86 6.55 -15.71
CA GLN A 152 18.68 7.82 -15.02
C GLN A 152 19.54 7.92 -13.76
N MET A 153 19.59 6.86 -12.95
CA MET A 153 20.42 6.78 -11.74
C MET A 153 21.91 6.99 -12.05
N ASP A 154 22.38 6.52 -13.21
CA ASP A 154 23.75 6.70 -13.71
C ASP A 154 24.21 8.17 -13.77
N GLN A 155 23.27 9.10 -13.88
CA GLN A 155 23.55 10.53 -13.93
C GLN A 155 23.80 11.13 -12.54
N TYR A 156 23.38 10.45 -11.48
CA TYR A 156 23.41 10.97 -10.11
C TYR A 156 24.33 10.17 -9.18
N ILE A 157 24.47 8.86 -9.42
CA ILE A 157 25.23 7.98 -8.53
C ILE A 157 26.70 7.89 -8.99
N PRO A 158 27.67 8.16 -8.08
CA PRO A 158 29.11 8.03 -8.36
C PRO A 158 29.46 6.65 -8.91
N ILE A 159 30.43 6.60 -9.83
CA ILE A 159 30.80 5.37 -10.55
C ILE A 159 31.20 4.23 -9.61
N GLU A 160 31.88 4.53 -8.51
CA GLU A 160 32.33 3.56 -7.51
C GLU A 160 31.14 2.85 -6.86
N GLN A 161 30.10 3.62 -6.53
CA GLN A 161 28.88 3.08 -5.90
C GLN A 161 28.04 2.27 -6.90
N ARG A 162 28.01 2.67 -8.17
CA ARG A 162 27.35 1.90 -9.24
C ARG A 162 28.06 0.57 -9.51
N GLN A 163 29.39 0.57 -9.55
CA GLN A 163 30.19 -0.64 -9.69
C GLN A 163 29.96 -1.59 -8.51
N ALA A 164 29.98 -1.07 -7.27
CA ALA A 164 29.66 -1.84 -6.08
C ALA A 164 28.24 -2.44 -6.15
N GLY A 165 27.23 -1.65 -6.54
CA GLY A 165 25.85 -2.12 -6.68
C GLY A 165 25.68 -3.18 -7.78
N THR A 166 26.38 -3.02 -8.91
CA THR A 166 26.39 -4.00 -10.01
C THR A 166 27.00 -5.33 -9.56
N ALA A 167 28.14 -5.28 -8.87
CA ALA A 167 28.79 -6.47 -8.33
C ALA A 167 27.89 -7.18 -7.30
N ALA A 168 27.26 -6.43 -6.39
CA ALA A 168 26.32 -6.97 -5.41
C ALA A 168 25.05 -7.56 -6.05
N ALA A 169 24.62 -7.05 -7.21
CA ALA A 169 23.49 -7.60 -7.94
C ALA A 169 23.81 -9.01 -8.50
N GLY A 170 25.02 -9.19 -9.05
CA GLY A 170 25.46 -10.45 -9.66
C GLY A 170 25.78 -11.60 -8.69
N THR A 171 26.23 -11.30 -7.46
CA THR A 171 26.67 -12.34 -6.50
C THR A 171 25.54 -13.23 -5.96
N VAL A 172 24.29 -12.76 -5.96
CA VAL A 172 23.15 -13.57 -5.49
C VAL A 172 22.60 -14.47 -6.59
N ALA A 173 22.59 -14.02 -7.85
CA ALA A 173 22.18 -14.85 -9.00
C ALA A 173 23.07 -16.10 -9.15
N GLN A 174 24.37 -15.98 -8.87
CA GLN A 174 25.30 -17.12 -8.89
C GLN A 174 25.09 -18.12 -7.73
N ARG A 175 24.46 -17.70 -6.62
CA ARG A 175 24.14 -18.62 -5.50
C ARG A 175 22.90 -19.44 -5.75
N THR A 176 21.94 -18.94 -6.53
CA THR A 176 20.71 -19.67 -6.89
C THR A 176 20.94 -20.71 -8.00
N ASP A 177 21.99 -20.53 -8.82
CA ASP A 177 22.34 -21.44 -9.93
C ASP A 177 23.40 -22.51 -9.55
N ARG A 178 23.93 -22.49 -8.33
CA ARG A 178 24.89 -23.51 -7.87
C ARG A 178 24.12 -24.75 -7.38
N PRO A 179 24.36 -25.96 -7.93
CA PRO A 179 23.74 -27.17 -7.41
C PRO A 179 24.13 -27.36 -5.94
N LEU A 180 23.16 -27.76 -5.12
CA LEU A 180 23.25 -28.02 -3.67
C LEU A 180 24.22 -29.15 -3.25
N VAL A 181 25.16 -29.56 -4.11
CA VAL A 181 25.95 -30.78 -3.94
C VAL A 181 27.31 -30.53 -3.25
N GLU A 182 27.73 -29.29 -3.06
CA GLU A 182 29.12 -29.01 -2.61
C GLU A 182 29.25 -28.45 -1.19
N GLN A 183 28.17 -28.47 -0.39
CA GLN A 183 28.25 -28.15 1.04
C GLN A 183 27.83 -29.34 1.91
N VAL A 184 28.51 -30.47 1.71
CA VAL A 184 28.56 -31.54 2.71
C VAL A 184 30.01 -31.69 3.16
N GLY A 185 30.41 -30.82 4.09
CA GLY A 185 31.68 -30.90 4.79
C GLY A 185 31.42 -30.93 6.30
N THR A 186 31.37 -32.14 6.85
CA THR A 186 31.45 -32.52 8.29
C THR A 186 30.73 -31.63 9.30
N VAL A 187 29.52 -32.03 9.68
CA VAL A 187 28.86 -31.60 10.92
C VAL A 187 29.55 -32.30 12.10
N PRO A 188 30.17 -31.60 13.07
CA PRO A 188 30.56 -32.21 14.33
C PRO A 188 29.31 -32.50 15.16
N ALA A 189 29.34 -33.62 15.88
CA ALA A 189 28.26 -34.11 16.71
C ALA A 189 27.74 -33.10 17.75
N ALA A 190 26.45 -33.26 18.05
CA ALA A 190 25.61 -32.46 18.92
C ALA A 190 26.27 -31.98 20.23
N SER A 191 25.96 -30.72 20.57
CA SER A 191 25.94 -30.20 21.95
C SER A 191 24.57 -29.57 22.21
N PRO A 192 24.11 -29.53 23.48
CA PRO A 192 22.70 -29.70 23.81
C PRO A 192 21.86 -28.44 23.66
N ALA A 193 20.56 -28.68 23.54
CA ALA A 193 19.47 -27.71 23.37
C ALA A 193 19.64 -26.43 24.21
N MET A 194 19.72 -25.29 23.52
CA MET A 194 19.27 -24.02 24.08
C MET A 194 17.78 -23.87 23.78
N GLN A 195 16.96 -24.09 24.79
CA GLN A 195 15.57 -23.64 24.85
C GLN A 195 15.57 -22.11 24.84
N GLY A 196 15.55 -21.52 23.66
CA GLY A 196 15.25 -20.10 23.45
C GLY A 196 13.77 -19.94 23.13
N ASN A 197 13.04 -19.30 24.04
CA ASN A 197 11.62 -18.97 23.88
C ASN A 197 11.42 -18.10 22.63
N LEU A 198 10.63 -18.57 21.67
CA LEU A 198 10.07 -17.71 20.62
C LEU A 198 9.05 -16.79 21.28
N VAL A 199 9.36 -15.49 21.37
CA VAL A 199 8.39 -14.48 21.80
C VAL A 199 7.56 -14.08 20.57
N PRO A 200 6.25 -14.31 20.56
CA PRO A 200 5.37 -13.77 19.52
C PRO A 200 5.38 -12.24 19.60
N VAL A 201 5.54 -11.58 18.45
CA VAL A 201 5.30 -10.14 18.37
C VAL A 201 3.79 -9.93 18.32
N ASP A 202 3.19 -9.59 19.45
CA ASP A 202 1.80 -9.16 19.53
C ASP A 202 1.61 -7.86 18.73
N LEU A 203 0.87 -7.95 17.62
CA LEU A 203 0.27 -6.78 17.01
C LEU A 203 -0.94 -6.35 17.87
N PRO A 204 -1.16 -5.05 18.10
CA PRO A 204 -2.24 -4.58 18.96
C PRO A 204 -3.60 -5.07 18.44
N PRO A 205 -4.53 -5.45 19.33
CA PRO A 205 -5.84 -5.93 18.93
C PRO A 205 -6.59 -4.82 18.20
N SER A 206 -7.07 -5.11 16.99
CA SER A 206 -8.11 -4.30 16.37
C SER A 206 -9.37 -4.46 17.21
N SER A 207 -9.76 -3.41 17.94
CA SER A 207 -11.05 -3.40 18.63
C SER A 207 -12.15 -3.29 17.59
N VAL A 208 -12.91 -4.38 17.45
CA VAL A 208 -14.22 -4.35 16.79
C VAL A 208 -15.17 -3.66 17.75
N ALA A 209 -15.44 -2.38 17.54
CA ALA A 209 -16.64 -1.76 18.07
C ALA A 209 -17.83 -2.33 17.30
N ALA A 210 -18.55 -3.25 17.92
CA ALA A 210 -19.87 -3.66 17.45
C ALA A 210 -20.83 -2.47 17.61
N THR A 211 -21.44 -2.01 16.52
CA THR A 211 -22.70 -1.24 16.61
C THR A 211 -23.58 -1.56 15.41
N SER A 212 -24.71 -2.19 15.74
CA SER A 212 -26.04 -2.26 15.13
C SER A 212 -26.24 -1.98 13.64
N ALA A 213 -26.99 -2.89 13.01
CA ALA A 213 -27.80 -2.58 11.84
C ALA A 213 -28.85 -1.49 12.16
N ALA A 214 -29.16 -0.69 11.13
CA ALA A 214 -30.28 0.25 10.94
C ALA A 214 -29.89 1.73 10.90
N GLY A 215 -30.24 2.39 9.79
CA GLY A 215 -30.27 3.85 9.65
C GLY A 215 -29.85 4.34 8.27
N ILE A 216 -30.78 4.43 7.33
CA ILE A 216 -30.75 5.50 6.35
C ILE A 216 -30.84 6.79 7.16
N ASP A 217 -29.84 7.69 7.12
CA ASP A 217 -30.04 9.14 7.23
C ASP A 217 -28.73 9.96 7.19
N THR A 218 -28.72 10.93 6.26
CA THR A 218 -28.10 12.28 6.24
C THR A 218 -26.63 12.54 6.66
N PRO A 219 -25.94 13.50 6.00
CA PRO A 219 -24.52 13.74 6.18
C PRO A 219 -24.25 14.61 7.41
N ASN A 220 -24.05 14.00 8.59
CA ASN A 220 -23.47 14.74 9.70
C ASN A 220 -21.94 14.84 9.51
N SER A 221 -21.45 16.06 9.23
CA SER A 221 -20.02 16.33 9.02
C SER A 221 -19.23 16.42 10.34
N ALA A 222 -19.93 16.43 11.48
CA ALA A 222 -19.35 16.56 12.82
C ALA A 222 -18.65 15.26 13.25
N GLY A 223 -17.40 15.09 12.84
CA GLY A 223 -16.56 13.94 13.20
C GLY A 223 -15.63 13.46 12.08
N SER A 224 -15.82 13.95 10.85
CA SER A 224 -14.94 13.59 9.74
C SER A 224 -13.67 14.43 9.70
N ASN A 225 -12.56 13.79 9.34
CA ASN A 225 -11.26 14.42 9.15
C ASN A 225 -11.00 14.86 7.70
N TRP A 226 -11.97 14.67 6.80
CA TRP A 226 -11.87 15.12 5.42
C TRP A 226 -12.04 16.63 5.30
N ARG A 227 -11.12 17.26 4.58
CA ARG A 227 -11.10 18.68 4.25
C ARG A 227 -10.75 18.86 2.78
N VAL A 228 -10.88 20.08 2.29
CA VAL A 228 -10.32 20.51 1.01
C VAL A 228 -9.30 21.61 1.23
N GLN A 229 -8.18 21.56 0.52
CA GLN A 229 -7.17 22.60 0.44
C GLN A 229 -7.40 23.41 -0.85
N LEU A 230 -7.71 24.69 -0.70
CA LEU A 230 -8.10 25.59 -1.78
C LEU A 230 -6.90 26.36 -2.37
N GLY A 231 -5.75 26.32 -1.70
CA GLY A 231 -4.51 26.95 -2.14
C GLY A 231 -3.41 26.95 -1.10
N ALA A 232 -2.21 27.30 -1.53
CA ALA A 232 -1.04 27.58 -0.70
C ALA A 232 -0.51 28.97 -1.06
N PHE A 233 -0.31 29.82 -0.06
CA PHE A 233 -0.01 31.24 -0.24
C PHE A 233 1.27 31.60 0.49
N ASN A 234 1.95 32.64 0.02
CA ASN A 234 3.11 33.22 0.72
C ASN A 234 2.72 34.12 1.92
N ASN A 235 1.44 34.43 2.10
CA ASN A 235 0.93 35.16 3.26
C ASN A 235 -0.55 34.82 3.53
N ALA A 236 -0.99 35.05 4.78
CA ALA A 236 -2.35 34.79 5.22
C ALA A 236 -3.41 35.70 4.55
N ALA A 237 -3.06 36.94 4.21
CA ALA A 237 -4.00 37.89 3.60
C ALA A 237 -4.52 37.41 2.25
N ASN A 238 -3.69 36.76 1.44
CA ASN A 238 -4.09 36.17 0.16
C ASN A 238 -4.99 34.94 0.34
N ALA A 239 -4.75 34.14 1.39
CA ALA A 239 -5.62 33.04 1.77
C ALA A 239 -7.02 33.54 2.18
N GLU A 240 -7.09 34.60 2.98
CA GLU A 240 -8.35 35.21 3.39
C GLU A 240 -9.13 35.83 2.22
N LYS A 241 -8.44 36.47 1.26
CA LYS A 241 -9.06 36.96 0.03
C LYS A 241 -9.69 35.83 -0.77
N LEU A 242 -8.97 34.71 -0.94
CA LEU A 242 -9.53 33.54 -1.60
C LEU A 242 -10.73 32.99 -0.84
N TRP A 243 -10.64 32.91 0.50
CA TRP A 243 -11.72 32.39 1.33
C TRP A 243 -13.03 33.14 1.11
N LYS A 244 -12.99 34.48 1.11
CA LYS A 244 -14.17 35.33 0.81
C LYS A 244 -14.74 35.05 -0.58
N LYS A 245 -13.88 34.86 -1.58
CA LYS A 245 -14.32 34.53 -2.95
C LYS A 245 -14.99 33.16 -3.01
N VAL A 246 -14.46 32.17 -2.29
CA VAL A 246 -15.00 30.80 -2.31
C VAL A 246 -16.33 30.74 -1.56
N THR A 247 -16.45 31.34 -0.38
CA THR A 247 -17.71 31.33 0.38
C THR A 247 -18.83 32.12 -0.30
N ALA A 248 -18.50 33.13 -1.12
CA ALA A 248 -19.48 33.85 -1.92
C ALA A 248 -20.02 33.02 -3.11
N ASN A 249 -19.24 32.07 -3.63
CA ASN A 249 -19.58 31.30 -4.83
C ASN A 249 -20.10 29.89 -4.55
N PHE A 250 -19.97 29.40 -3.32
CA PHE A 250 -20.26 28.01 -2.96
C PHE A 250 -20.94 27.94 -1.59
N ALA A 251 -22.22 27.55 -1.58
CA ALA A 251 -23.03 27.43 -0.36
C ALA A 251 -22.49 26.35 0.58
N GLU A 252 -21.77 25.36 0.07
CA GLU A 252 -21.19 24.25 0.84
C GLU A 252 -20.04 24.66 1.78
N PHE A 253 -19.60 25.92 1.70
CA PHE A 253 -18.66 26.52 2.64
C PHE A 253 -19.31 27.51 3.62
N ALA A 254 -20.62 27.80 3.50
CA ALA A 254 -21.28 28.83 4.29
C ALA A 254 -21.26 28.55 5.80
N ASP A 255 -21.30 27.26 6.18
CA ASP A 255 -21.24 26.79 7.57
C ASP A 255 -19.81 26.44 8.03
N LYS A 256 -18.80 26.62 7.16
CA LYS A 256 -17.43 26.15 7.41
C LYS A 256 -16.52 27.30 7.81
N LYS A 257 -15.50 27.00 8.61
CA LYS A 257 -14.46 27.96 8.98
C LYS A 257 -13.15 27.64 8.23
N PRO A 258 -12.43 28.65 7.72
CA PRO A 258 -11.13 28.43 7.11
C PRO A 258 -10.13 28.00 8.17
N THR A 259 -9.29 27.03 7.83
CA THR A 259 -8.13 26.63 8.62
C THR A 259 -6.88 27.04 7.86
N LEU A 260 -6.07 27.90 8.46
CA LEU A 260 -4.78 28.30 7.92
C LEU A 260 -3.69 27.43 8.57
N LYS A 261 -2.97 26.65 7.76
CA LYS A 261 -1.84 25.84 8.22
C LYS A 261 -0.56 26.42 7.62
N THR A 262 0.36 26.85 8.48
CA THR A 262 1.66 27.37 8.05
C THR A 262 2.70 26.27 8.13
N ASP A 263 3.40 26.03 7.02
CA ASP A 263 4.46 25.02 6.90
C ASP A 263 5.48 25.47 5.84
N GLY A 264 6.77 25.46 6.18
CA GLY A 264 7.86 25.82 5.25
C GLY A 264 7.74 27.20 4.59
N GLY A 265 7.14 28.19 5.25
CA GLY A 265 6.93 29.54 4.70
C GLY A 265 5.68 29.68 3.80
N LEU A 266 4.88 28.63 3.65
CA LEU A 266 3.61 28.66 2.92
C LEU A 266 2.43 28.53 3.89
N THR A 267 1.40 29.34 3.67
CA THR A 267 0.11 29.29 4.35
C THR A 267 -0.90 28.54 3.48
N ARG A 268 -1.27 27.32 3.88
CA ARG A 268 -2.28 26.49 3.22
C ARG A 268 -3.67 26.83 3.75
N LEU A 269 -4.59 27.16 2.84
CA LEU A 269 -6.00 27.40 3.16
C LEU A 269 -6.78 26.09 3.03
N GLN A 270 -7.32 25.60 4.13
CA GLN A 270 -8.14 24.40 4.18
C GLN A 270 -9.55 24.71 4.70
N ALA A 271 -10.54 23.92 4.29
CA ALA A 271 -11.92 24.04 4.75
C ALA A 271 -12.56 22.66 4.95
N GLY A 272 -13.42 22.53 5.94
CA GLY A 272 -14.06 21.29 6.36
C GLY A 272 -14.55 21.40 7.81
N PRO A 273 -15.05 20.31 8.41
CA PRO A 273 -15.04 18.94 7.90
C PRO A 273 -16.08 18.67 6.80
N PHE A 274 -15.82 17.71 5.92
CA PHE A 274 -16.78 17.11 4.98
C PHE A 274 -17.12 15.71 5.42
N ALA A 275 -18.37 15.27 5.31
CA ALA A 275 -18.82 13.96 5.77
C ALA A 275 -18.01 12.75 5.25
N SER A 276 -17.36 12.84 4.10
CA SER A 276 -16.54 11.77 3.52
C SER A 276 -15.52 12.29 2.49
N LYS A 277 -14.60 11.43 2.06
CA LYS A 277 -13.69 11.70 0.93
C LYS A 277 -14.46 12.12 -0.32
N THR A 278 -15.52 11.38 -0.65
CA THR A 278 -16.37 11.63 -1.82
C THR A 278 -17.04 13.00 -1.74
N ALA A 279 -17.50 13.41 -0.54
CA ALA A 279 -18.07 14.73 -0.35
C ALA A 279 -17.02 15.84 -0.58
N ALA A 280 -15.80 15.68 -0.06
CA ALA A 280 -14.71 16.61 -0.30
C ALA A 280 -14.27 16.66 -1.79
N GLU A 281 -14.19 15.51 -2.46
CA GLU A 281 -13.88 15.40 -3.89
C GLU A 281 -14.94 16.07 -4.77
N ALA A 282 -16.23 15.86 -4.48
CA ALA A 282 -17.33 16.49 -5.20
C ALA A 282 -17.25 18.02 -5.14
N ILE A 283 -16.89 18.58 -3.98
CA ILE A 283 -16.66 20.02 -3.84
C ILE A 283 -15.43 20.46 -4.63
N CYS A 284 -14.33 19.71 -4.58
CA CYS A 284 -13.15 20.07 -5.36
C CYS A 284 -13.38 20.05 -6.87
N VAL A 285 -14.25 19.19 -7.40
CA VAL A 285 -14.64 19.22 -8.82
C VAL A 285 -15.31 20.56 -9.15
N LYS A 286 -16.26 21.02 -8.32
CA LYS A 286 -16.96 22.30 -8.54
C LYS A 286 -16.00 23.50 -8.44
N VAL A 287 -15.10 23.50 -7.46
CA VAL A 287 -14.11 24.57 -7.27
C VAL A 287 -13.13 24.61 -8.44
N LYS A 288 -12.68 23.47 -8.95
CA LYS A 288 -11.80 23.39 -10.14
C LYS A 288 -12.48 23.87 -11.41
N ALA A 289 -13.78 23.68 -11.56
CA ALA A 289 -14.53 24.11 -12.75
C ALA A 289 -14.48 25.63 -12.98
N ILE A 290 -14.27 26.43 -11.92
CA ILE A 290 -14.10 27.89 -12.00
C ILE A 290 -12.62 28.31 -12.02
N GLY A 291 -11.71 27.38 -12.30
CA GLY A 291 -10.26 27.63 -12.38
C GLY A 291 -9.56 27.75 -11.03
N GLN A 292 -10.22 27.43 -9.91
CA GLN A 292 -9.62 27.50 -8.58
C GLN A 292 -9.00 26.14 -8.20
N PRO A 293 -7.72 26.07 -7.82
CA PRO A 293 -7.12 24.82 -7.33
C PRO A 293 -7.85 24.28 -6.10
N CYS A 294 -8.02 22.96 -6.04
CA CYS A 294 -8.62 22.28 -4.90
C CYS A 294 -8.03 20.88 -4.76
N LEU A 295 -7.61 20.51 -3.55
CA LEU A 295 -7.09 19.19 -3.23
C LEU A 295 -7.86 18.63 -2.03
N THR A 296 -8.35 17.40 -2.15
CA THR A 296 -8.93 16.69 -1.01
C THR A 296 -7.80 16.29 -0.07
N VAL A 297 -7.93 16.58 1.22
CA VAL A 297 -6.93 16.28 2.25
C VAL A 297 -7.60 15.64 3.46
N TYR A 298 -6.90 14.72 4.10
CA TYR A 298 -7.31 14.11 5.35
C TYR A 298 -6.40 14.66 6.46
N ILE A 299 -6.98 15.14 7.56
CA ILE A 299 -6.21 15.59 8.71
C ILE A 299 -6.12 14.47 9.76
N PHE A 300 -4.92 14.23 10.28
CA PHE A 300 -4.69 13.31 11.40
C PHE A 300 -4.82 14.04 12.73
#